data_AF-A0A916JQS2-F1
#
_entry.id   AF-A0A916JQS2-F1
#
_cell.length_a   1.000
_cell.length_b   1.000
_cell.length_c   1.000
_cell.angle_alpha   90.00
_cell.angle_beta   90.00
_cell.angle_gamma   90.00
#
_symmetry.space_group_name_H-M   'P 1'
#
loop_
_entity.id
_entity.type
_entity.pdbx_description
1 polymer ?
#
loop_
_entity_poly.entity_id
_entity_poly.type
_entity_poly.pdbx_seq_one_letter_code
_entity_poly.pdbx_strand_id
1 'polypeptide(L)'
;MFDYLKSTTSYQINPTSVGLSEMEESIIKDSINSVHQKYSTKTNNQLTSIIYVTNNKQYDKLKELLDLTGDTDDFCQYNIENDYARIALLFPNVNSILIPKKAKRSISRYVPKHLLREIDSDVNIAIEKCLVFLSYLSPTYYMENKWKPLSSIRLHEQLKNGADNTYTYKAIIKALKHGTKQTGPIIEVLQKENGTELYEIGKSSKQYRLTEAYLGAGLEEYLLQDEAIIQQRNKTFYNALFEAQNNIITSNLVSVYQQIDIPQLDEVVKYGKQLTRSNYRTKKGKILTMRNKHPNDYWRDANNRSFVEDNVELYKFLTGRGYMIPVIGKLSSGGRVVDSFNLMPSWIRSMVKIKGEPIVECDYKAMHPNLASKLYCGTGRHISHQIVADYLDVDISVAKREHLSFFNKPYYPTKKLYEKGSMVQSSVYEFYKENEPEMLSQIELHKRDSGYVATAHRLFALEVELMTEVIKQLNELGIYVLYVYDALYCAESDSQTVKQIMNDVAEYYGVNTWVE
;
A
#
# COMPACT_ATOMS: atom_id res chain seq x y z
N MET A 1 -41.16 14.45 -2.34
CA MET A 1 -40.61 15.78 -2.68
C MET A 1 -39.34 15.50 -3.48
N PHE A 2 -39.38 14.95 -4.70
CA PHE A 2 -40.09 15.40 -5.92
C PHE A 2 -39.97 16.91 -6.14
N ASP A 3 -39.43 17.23 -7.32
CA ASP A 3 -39.33 18.52 -8.01
C ASP A 3 -38.34 19.56 -7.44
N TYR A 4 -37.21 19.74 -8.12
CA TYR A 4 -36.96 20.93 -8.97
C TYR A 4 -35.48 21.00 -9.40
N LEU A 5 -35.21 20.63 -10.65
CA LEU A 5 -34.09 21.16 -11.44
C LEU A 5 -34.70 22.11 -12.46
N LYS A 6 -34.33 23.41 -12.39
CA LYS A 6 -34.27 24.36 -13.52
C LYS A 6 -33.88 25.74 -13.01
N SER A 7 -32.64 26.16 -13.28
CA SER A 7 -32.36 27.37 -14.08
C SER A 7 -30.86 27.68 -14.05
N THR A 8 -30.26 27.60 -15.22
CA THR A 8 -28.97 28.20 -15.60
C THR A 8 -29.06 29.73 -15.61
N THR A 9 -28.03 30.42 -15.10
CA THR A 9 -27.65 31.76 -15.55
C THR A 9 -26.14 31.94 -15.46
N SER A 10 -25.56 32.28 -16.61
CA SER A 10 -24.18 32.68 -16.83
C SER A 10 -23.93 34.10 -16.33
N TYR A 11 -22.80 34.34 -15.65
CA TYR A 11 -22.27 35.69 -15.44
C TYR A 11 -20.85 35.80 -16.02
N GLN A 12 -20.71 36.71 -16.98
CA GLN A 12 -19.44 37.24 -17.47
C GLN A 12 -18.91 38.30 -16.49
N ILE A 13 -17.59 38.32 -16.26
CA ILE A 13 -16.91 39.40 -15.55
C ILE A 13 -15.88 40.01 -16.51
N ASN A 14 -16.03 41.30 -16.78
CA ASN A 14 -15.00 42.17 -17.39
C ASN A 14 -13.95 42.55 -16.34
N PRO A 15 -12.65 42.59 -16.67
CA PRO A 15 -11.63 43.13 -15.79
C PRO A 15 -11.40 44.62 -16.09
N THR A 16 -11.48 45.46 -15.05
CA THR A 16 -10.92 46.82 -15.06
C THR A 16 -9.53 46.81 -14.45
N SER A 17 -8.61 47.41 -15.18
CA SER A 17 -7.20 47.63 -14.89
C SER A 17 -6.95 48.73 -13.86
N VAL A 18 -6.01 48.52 -12.93
CA VAL A 18 -5.19 49.58 -12.32
C VAL A 18 -3.75 49.06 -12.26
N GLY A 19 -2.82 49.84 -12.82
CA GLY A 19 -1.45 49.44 -13.13
C GLY A 19 -0.45 49.56 -11.99
N LEU A 20 0.63 48.79 -12.14
CA LEU A 20 1.91 48.91 -11.44
C LEU A 20 3.02 48.95 -12.50
N SER A 21 4.10 49.66 -12.19
CA SER A 21 5.13 50.19 -13.10
C SER A 21 6.02 49.15 -13.79
N GLU A 22 6.40 49.44 -15.03
CA GLU A 22 7.17 48.62 -16.00
C GLU A 22 8.60 48.22 -15.59
N MET A 23 9.05 48.47 -14.35
CA MET A 23 10.37 48.08 -13.86
C MET A 23 10.35 46.86 -12.92
N GLU A 24 9.17 46.45 -12.43
CA GLU A 24 9.00 45.22 -11.63
C GLU A 24 8.64 43.98 -12.49
N GLU A 25 8.26 44.18 -13.76
CA GLU A 25 7.88 43.07 -14.65
C GLU A 25 9.08 42.31 -15.26
N SER A 26 10.27 42.89 -15.36
CA SER A 26 11.40 42.20 -16.03
C SER A 26 12.13 41.21 -15.11
N ILE A 27 12.13 41.43 -13.79
CA ILE A 27 12.80 40.54 -12.82
C ILE A 27 11.90 39.36 -12.43
N ILE A 28 10.57 39.49 -12.57
CA ILE A 28 9.60 38.44 -12.25
C ILE A 28 9.32 37.52 -13.46
N LYS A 29 9.51 37.98 -14.70
CA LYS A 29 9.26 37.17 -15.91
C LYS A 29 10.34 36.11 -16.22
N ASP A 30 11.56 36.27 -15.74
CA ASP A 30 12.64 35.29 -15.98
C ASP A 30 12.71 34.16 -14.93
N SER A 31 12.08 34.33 -13.76
CA SER A 31 12.02 33.27 -12.73
C SER A 31 10.76 32.41 -12.79
N ILE A 32 9.71 32.83 -13.53
CA ILE A 32 8.40 32.15 -13.57
C ILE A 32 8.23 31.22 -14.79
N ASN A 33 9.07 31.37 -15.83
CA ASN A 33 8.93 30.62 -17.09
C ASN A 33 9.56 29.21 -17.10
N SER A 34 10.19 28.72 -16.02
CA SER A 34 10.72 27.34 -15.98
C SER A 34 9.88 26.33 -15.18
N VAL A 35 8.81 26.75 -14.49
CA VAL A 35 8.09 25.84 -13.55
C VAL A 35 6.57 25.71 -13.83
N HIS A 36 5.99 26.47 -14.77
CA HIS A 36 4.56 26.38 -15.07
C HIS A 36 4.25 26.08 -16.54
N GLN A 37 4.33 24.81 -16.91
CA GLN A 37 3.36 24.24 -17.85
C GLN A 37 2.79 22.91 -17.34
N LYS A 38 1.46 22.88 -17.30
CA LYS A 38 0.54 21.75 -17.07
C LYS A 38 0.17 21.43 -15.63
N TYR A 39 -0.68 22.25 -15.01
CA TYR A 39 -1.87 21.73 -14.33
C TYR A 39 -3.00 22.77 -14.34
N SER A 40 -4.12 22.42 -15.00
CA SER A 40 -5.44 22.97 -14.70
C SER A 40 -6.48 21.92 -15.04
N THR A 41 -7.18 21.40 -14.04
CA THR A 41 -8.64 21.42 -13.88
C THR A 41 -9.11 20.45 -12.80
N LYS A 42 -10.05 20.93 -11.99
CA LYS A 42 -10.73 20.29 -10.85
C LYS A 42 -11.49 19.03 -11.26
N THR A 43 -11.49 17.98 -10.42
CA THR A 43 -12.72 17.27 -9.98
C THR A 43 -12.46 16.18 -8.90
N ASN A 44 -13.30 16.26 -7.86
CA ASN A 44 -13.95 15.25 -7.01
C ASN A 44 -13.18 14.11 -6.31
N ASN A 45 -13.25 14.21 -4.98
CA ASN A 45 -12.89 13.26 -3.93
C ASN A 45 -13.63 11.91 -4.04
N GLN A 46 -12.90 10.80 -3.92
CA GLN A 46 -13.33 9.58 -3.24
C GLN A 46 -12.12 8.67 -2.92
N LEU A 47 -12.01 8.33 -1.63
CA LEU A 47 -11.38 7.16 -0.98
C LEU A 47 -10.01 6.66 -1.50
N THR A 48 -9.01 6.80 -0.62
CA THR A 48 -7.65 6.28 -0.75
C THR A 48 -7.62 4.75 -0.86
N SER A 49 -7.63 4.23 -2.09
CA SER A 49 -7.06 2.92 -2.40
C SER A 49 -5.54 3.04 -2.44
N ILE A 50 -4.81 2.30 -1.61
CA ILE A 50 -3.34 2.21 -1.68
C ILE A 50 -2.98 1.57 -3.04
N ILE A 51 -2.31 2.34 -3.90
CA ILE A 51 -1.99 1.95 -5.28
C ILE A 51 -0.56 1.37 -5.33
N TYR A 52 -0.43 0.08 -5.64
CA TYR A 52 0.87 -0.58 -5.86
C TYR A 52 1.25 -0.58 -7.35
N VAL A 53 2.23 0.22 -7.77
CA VAL A 53 2.92 0.12 -9.08
C VAL A 53 4.35 0.66 -8.92
N THR A 54 5.38 -0.16 -9.16
CA THR A 54 6.81 0.23 -9.25
C THR A 54 7.17 0.60 -10.71
N ASN A 55 8.13 1.52 -10.88
CA ASN A 55 8.67 2.02 -12.16
C ASN A 55 9.92 1.22 -12.55
N ASN A 56 10.09 0.88 -13.84
CA ASN A 56 11.28 0.19 -14.33
C ASN A 56 11.94 0.93 -15.50
N LYS A 57 13.16 1.43 -15.28
CA LYS A 57 14.07 2.00 -16.30
C LYS A 57 15.49 1.39 -16.26
N GLN A 58 15.69 0.21 -15.65
CA GLN A 58 17.02 -0.36 -15.41
C GLN A 58 17.24 -1.77 -16.03
N TYR A 59 16.57 -2.10 -17.13
CA TYR A 59 16.75 -3.40 -17.80
C TYR A 59 18.12 -3.54 -18.49
N ASP A 60 18.72 -2.43 -18.95
CA ASP A 60 19.95 -2.51 -19.74
C ASP A 60 21.17 -2.93 -18.89
N LYS A 61 21.12 -2.74 -17.56
CA LYS A 61 22.27 -2.96 -16.67
C LYS A 61 22.46 -4.42 -16.23
N LEU A 62 21.39 -5.20 -16.11
CA LEU A 62 21.48 -6.62 -15.72
C LEU A 62 21.98 -7.50 -16.87
N LYS A 63 21.62 -7.14 -18.10
CA LYS A 63 22.10 -7.84 -19.29
C LYS A 63 23.59 -7.55 -19.53
N GLU A 64 24.03 -6.30 -19.34
CA GLU A 64 25.47 -5.96 -19.33
C GLU A 64 26.25 -6.69 -18.23
N LEU A 65 25.70 -6.83 -17.02
CA LEU A 65 26.41 -7.52 -15.92
C LEU A 65 26.57 -9.02 -16.14
N LEU A 66 25.62 -9.65 -16.83
CA LEU A 66 25.65 -11.08 -17.15
C LEU A 66 26.46 -11.39 -18.42
N ASP A 67 26.64 -10.41 -19.32
CA ASP A 67 27.38 -10.58 -20.57
C ASP A 67 28.87 -10.13 -20.49
N LEU A 68 29.32 -9.46 -19.42
CA LEU A 68 30.66 -8.82 -19.34
C LEU A 68 31.72 -9.51 -18.48
N THR A 69 31.46 -10.73 -18.03
CA THR A 69 32.27 -11.37 -17.00
C THR A 69 33.06 -12.54 -17.61
N GLY A 70 34.07 -12.13 -18.39
CA GLY A 70 35.08 -13.01 -18.94
C GLY A 70 36.20 -13.28 -17.94
N ASP A 71 36.35 -14.56 -17.60
CA ASP A 71 37.59 -15.25 -17.22
C ASP A 71 38.16 -15.14 -15.79
N THR A 72 37.39 -14.67 -14.79
CA THR A 72 37.70 -14.92 -13.36
C THR A 72 36.49 -15.22 -12.44
N ASP A 73 35.30 -15.39 -13.01
CA ASP A 73 34.02 -15.21 -12.29
C ASP A 73 33.25 -16.47 -11.87
N ASP A 74 33.73 -17.67 -12.23
CA ASP A 74 32.98 -18.92 -11.97
C ASP A 74 32.71 -19.19 -10.47
N PHE A 75 33.58 -18.75 -9.56
CA PHE A 75 33.37 -18.89 -8.11
C PHE A 75 32.44 -17.82 -7.52
N CYS A 76 32.46 -16.59 -8.05
CA CYS A 76 31.59 -15.51 -7.60
C CYS A 76 30.16 -15.71 -8.13
N GLN A 77 30.02 -16.15 -9.38
CA GLN A 77 28.73 -16.41 -10.02
C GLN A 77 28.01 -17.61 -9.39
N TYR A 78 28.74 -18.69 -9.05
CA TYR A 78 28.17 -19.84 -8.33
C TYR A 78 27.66 -19.50 -6.93
N ASN A 79 28.33 -18.60 -6.20
CA ASN A 79 27.89 -18.17 -4.87
C ASN A 79 26.67 -17.23 -4.95
N ILE A 80 26.63 -16.32 -5.93
CA ILE A 80 25.46 -15.46 -6.17
C ILE A 80 24.25 -16.32 -6.55
N GLU A 81 24.39 -17.27 -7.47
CA GLU A 81 23.28 -18.14 -7.88
C GLU A 81 22.75 -19.01 -6.73
N ASN A 82 23.63 -19.52 -5.85
CA ASN A 82 23.21 -20.28 -4.67
C ASN A 82 22.52 -19.42 -3.62
N ASP A 83 22.97 -18.19 -3.40
CA ASP A 83 22.33 -17.27 -2.46
C ASP A 83 20.93 -16.85 -2.95
N TYR A 84 20.77 -16.59 -4.25
CA TYR A 84 19.46 -16.32 -4.84
C TYR A 84 18.54 -17.55 -4.78
N ALA A 85 19.05 -18.75 -4.99
CA ALA A 85 18.27 -19.98 -4.87
C ALA A 85 17.76 -20.20 -3.43
N ARG A 86 18.61 -19.95 -2.42
CA ARG A 86 18.21 -20.04 -1.00
C ARG A 86 17.20 -18.97 -0.62
N ILE A 87 17.41 -17.74 -1.05
CA ILE A 87 16.48 -16.63 -0.82
C ILE A 87 15.14 -16.87 -1.51
N ALA A 88 15.14 -17.49 -2.70
CA ALA A 88 13.91 -17.81 -3.44
C ALA A 88 12.98 -18.76 -2.65
N LEU A 89 13.52 -19.62 -1.78
CA LEU A 89 12.73 -20.51 -0.91
C LEU A 89 11.90 -19.76 0.14
N LEU A 90 12.25 -18.49 0.43
CA LEU A 90 11.47 -17.64 1.34
C LEU A 90 10.16 -17.16 0.72
N PHE A 91 10.00 -17.26 -0.60
CA PHE A 91 8.90 -16.65 -1.35
C PHE A 91 8.02 -17.69 -2.05
N PRO A 92 6.79 -17.30 -2.46
CA PRO A 92 5.92 -18.14 -3.26
C PRO A 92 6.59 -18.69 -4.51
N ASN A 93 6.49 -20.01 -4.69
CA ASN A 93 6.87 -20.68 -5.91
C ASN A 93 6.15 -20.02 -7.11
N VAL A 94 6.93 -19.59 -8.10
CA VAL A 94 6.46 -18.83 -9.26
C VAL A 94 5.43 -19.58 -10.10
N ASN A 95 5.55 -20.91 -10.14
CA ASN A 95 4.67 -21.81 -10.89
C ASN A 95 3.32 -21.99 -10.20
N SER A 96 3.26 -21.68 -8.90
CA SER A 96 2.03 -21.75 -8.13
C SER A 96 1.35 -20.39 -8.08
N ILE A 97 0.05 -20.36 -8.33
CA ILE A 97 -0.77 -19.16 -8.18
C ILE A 97 -2.02 -19.46 -7.36
N LEU A 98 -2.54 -18.46 -6.66
CA LEU A 98 -3.87 -18.54 -6.04
C LEU A 98 -4.89 -17.97 -7.00
N ILE A 99 -5.97 -18.71 -7.24
CA ILE A 99 -7.08 -18.31 -8.11
C ILE A 99 -8.42 -18.43 -7.36
N PRO A 100 -9.47 -17.72 -7.77
CA PRO A 100 -10.80 -17.92 -7.22
C PRO A 100 -11.30 -19.34 -7.50
N LYS A 101 -11.84 -20.00 -6.48
CA LYS A 101 -12.45 -21.32 -6.65
C LYS A 101 -13.52 -21.26 -7.73
N LYS A 102 -13.64 -22.35 -8.50
CA LYS A 102 -14.57 -22.49 -9.64
C LYS A 102 -14.16 -21.68 -10.89
N ALA A 103 -13.18 -20.79 -10.84
CA ALA A 103 -12.79 -19.98 -11.99
C ALA A 103 -12.31 -20.84 -13.17
N LYS A 104 -11.37 -21.77 -12.93
CA LYS A 104 -10.86 -22.68 -13.97
C LYS A 104 -12.00 -23.43 -14.66
N ARG A 105 -12.84 -24.11 -13.89
CA ARG A 105 -14.01 -24.85 -14.41
C ARG A 105 -14.93 -23.93 -15.21
N SER A 106 -15.15 -22.71 -14.74
CA SER A 106 -16.06 -21.77 -15.38
C SER A 106 -15.54 -21.29 -16.73
N ILE A 107 -14.25 -20.95 -16.80
CA ILE A 107 -13.59 -20.55 -18.04
C ILE A 107 -13.60 -21.73 -19.02
N SER A 108 -13.16 -22.92 -18.62
CA SER A 108 -13.04 -24.07 -19.53
C SER A 108 -14.37 -24.56 -20.08
N ARG A 109 -15.48 -24.46 -19.32
CA ARG A 109 -16.78 -25.01 -19.73
C ARG A 109 -17.72 -23.99 -20.38
N TYR A 110 -17.69 -22.75 -19.93
CA TYR A 110 -18.75 -21.79 -20.26
C TYR A 110 -18.27 -20.60 -21.08
N VAL A 111 -16.96 -20.31 -21.13
CA VAL A 111 -16.45 -19.28 -22.04
C VAL A 111 -16.38 -19.86 -23.47
N PRO A 112 -17.02 -19.22 -24.46
CA PRO A 112 -16.96 -19.67 -25.84
C PRO A 112 -15.53 -19.80 -26.36
N LYS A 113 -15.22 -20.90 -27.05
CA LYS A 113 -13.88 -21.16 -27.61
C LYS A 113 -13.38 -20.05 -28.54
N HIS A 114 -14.28 -19.35 -29.25
CA HIS A 114 -13.87 -18.23 -30.10
C HIS A 114 -13.30 -17.06 -29.28
N LEU A 115 -13.83 -16.77 -28.10
CA LEU A 115 -13.28 -15.74 -27.21
C LEU A 115 -11.93 -16.16 -26.61
N LEU A 116 -11.76 -17.45 -26.30
CA LEU A 116 -10.47 -17.98 -25.86
C LEU A 116 -9.43 -17.93 -26.98
N ARG A 117 -9.85 -18.18 -28.23
CA ARG A 117 -8.99 -18.07 -29.42
C ARG A 117 -8.57 -16.65 -29.78
N GLU A 118 -9.31 -15.63 -29.30
CA GLU A 118 -8.86 -14.23 -29.37
C GLU A 118 -7.70 -13.93 -28.40
N ILE A 119 -7.48 -14.77 -27.38
CA ILE A 119 -6.39 -14.64 -26.40
C ILE A 119 -5.16 -15.40 -26.88
N ASP A 120 -5.36 -16.66 -27.27
CA ASP A 120 -4.31 -17.56 -27.73
C ASP A 120 -4.89 -18.63 -28.67
N SER A 121 -4.14 -19.04 -29.69
CA SER A 121 -4.58 -20.10 -30.61
C SER A 121 -4.77 -21.43 -29.87
N ASP A 122 -3.96 -21.70 -28.83
CA ASP A 122 -4.17 -22.80 -27.90
C ASP A 122 -5.13 -22.38 -26.77
N VAL A 123 -6.27 -23.07 -26.71
CA VAL A 123 -7.31 -22.84 -25.71
C VAL A 123 -6.81 -23.08 -24.28
N ASN A 124 -5.88 -24.02 -24.06
CA ASN A 124 -5.33 -24.30 -22.73
C ASN A 124 -4.45 -23.14 -22.25
N ILE A 125 -3.60 -22.61 -23.13
CA ILE A 125 -2.77 -21.43 -22.84
C ILE A 125 -3.65 -20.20 -22.59
N ALA A 126 -4.71 -20.01 -23.38
CA ALA A 126 -5.69 -18.95 -23.15
C ALA A 126 -6.36 -19.05 -21.76
N ILE A 127 -6.73 -20.27 -21.33
CA ILE A 127 -7.28 -20.53 -19.99
C ILE A 127 -6.25 -20.16 -18.91
N GLU A 128 -4.99 -20.62 -19.02
CA GLU A 128 -3.96 -20.30 -18.04
C GLU A 128 -3.68 -18.79 -17.95
N LYS A 129 -3.65 -18.07 -19.07
CA LYS A 129 -3.54 -16.60 -19.06
C LYS A 129 -4.70 -15.92 -18.34
N CYS A 130 -5.91 -16.44 -18.48
CA CYS A 130 -7.06 -15.96 -17.70
C CYS A 130 -6.85 -16.21 -16.20
N LEU A 131 -6.31 -17.37 -15.81
CA LEU A 131 -6.00 -17.70 -14.42
C LEU A 131 -4.89 -16.82 -13.84
N VAL A 132 -3.83 -16.53 -14.62
CA VAL A 132 -2.78 -15.58 -14.23
C VAL A 132 -3.36 -14.19 -13.99
N PHE A 133 -4.24 -13.70 -14.87
CA PHE A 133 -4.94 -12.43 -14.65
C PHE A 133 -5.72 -12.44 -13.33
N LEU A 134 -6.51 -13.49 -13.08
CA LEU A 134 -7.30 -13.62 -11.86
C LEU A 134 -6.43 -13.70 -10.60
N SER A 135 -5.22 -14.27 -10.69
CA SER A 135 -4.30 -14.33 -9.55
C SER A 135 -3.89 -12.96 -9.02
N TYR A 136 -3.86 -11.93 -9.88
CA TYR A 136 -3.62 -10.55 -9.43
C TYR A 136 -4.77 -9.99 -8.59
N LEU A 137 -5.97 -10.57 -8.64
CA LEU A 137 -7.12 -10.17 -7.83
C LEU A 137 -7.25 -10.95 -6.53
N SER A 138 -6.51 -12.05 -6.35
CA SER A 138 -6.57 -12.87 -5.12
C SER A 138 -6.37 -12.10 -3.81
N PRO A 139 -5.46 -11.11 -3.71
CA PRO A 139 -5.34 -10.30 -2.49
C PRO A 139 -6.63 -9.55 -2.10
N THR A 140 -7.53 -9.25 -3.06
CA THR A 140 -8.78 -8.52 -2.77
C THR A 140 -9.72 -9.31 -1.87
N TYR A 141 -9.55 -10.64 -1.76
CA TYR A 141 -10.29 -11.47 -0.82
C TYR A 141 -10.17 -10.95 0.62
N TYR A 142 -9.00 -10.44 1.01
CA TYR A 142 -8.71 -9.96 2.36
C TYR A 142 -8.75 -8.43 2.53
N MET A 143 -9.02 -7.68 1.45
CA MET A 143 -9.08 -6.21 1.49
C MET A 143 -10.50 -5.72 1.81
N GLU A 144 -10.65 -4.62 2.55
CA GLU A 144 -11.98 -3.99 2.75
C GLU A 144 -12.54 -3.47 1.43
N ASN A 145 -11.71 -2.77 0.62
CA ASN A 145 -12.05 -2.41 -0.74
C ASN A 145 -11.69 -3.54 -1.71
N LYS A 146 -12.72 -4.10 -2.37
CA LYS A 146 -12.56 -5.19 -3.35
C LYS A 146 -12.12 -4.71 -4.73
N TRP A 147 -12.15 -3.40 -5.00
CA TRP A 147 -11.65 -2.82 -6.24
C TRP A 147 -10.13 -2.67 -6.21
N LYS A 148 -9.46 -3.32 -7.18
CA LYS A 148 -8.01 -3.28 -7.31
C LYS A 148 -7.60 -2.62 -8.62
N PRO A 149 -6.76 -1.56 -8.57
CA PRO A 149 -6.14 -1.02 -9.78
C PRO A 149 -5.09 -2.00 -10.30
N LEU A 150 -5.11 -2.29 -11.60
CA LEU A 150 -4.08 -3.10 -12.26
C LEU A 150 -3.42 -2.30 -13.40
N SER A 151 -2.09 -2.29 -13.41
CA SER A 151 -1.30 -1.62 -14.45
C SER A 151 -1.43 -2.36 -15.78
N SER A 152 -1.88 -1.66 -16.82
CA SER A 152 -1.96 -2.21 -18.17
C SER A 152 -0.61 -2.62 -18.75
N ILE A 153 0.46 -1.91 -18.37
CA ILE A 153 1.83 -2.22 -18.80
C ILE A 153 2.26 -3.56 -18.19
N ARG A 154 2.00 -3.77 -16.88
CA ARG A 154 2.34 -5.03 -16.22
C ARG A 154 1.51 -6.20 -16.73
N LEU A 155 0.22 -5.99 -16.92
CA LEU A 155 -0.66 -7.00 -17.50
C LEU A 155 -0.23 -7.37 -18.91
N HIS A 156 0.18 -6.40 -19.73
CA HIS A 156 0.71 -6.67 -21.06
C HIS A 156 2.00 -7.49 -20.99
N GLU A 157 3.00 -7.02 -20.23
CA GLU A 157 4.26 -7.73 -20.08
C GLU A 157 4.07 -9.17 -19.61
N GLN A 158 3.11 -9.42 -18.72
CA GLN A 158 2.87 -10.76 -18.16
C GLN A 158 2.03 -11.69 -19.04
N LEU A 159 1.25 -11.14 -19.97
CA LEU A 159 0.24 -11.90 -20.73
C LEU A 159 0.48 -11.86 -22.24
N LYS A 160 1.56 -11.21 -22.70
CA LYS A 160 1.92 -11.10 -24.13
C LYS A 160 2.48 -12.42 -24.67
N ASN A 161 2.39 -12.56 -25.99
CA ASN A 161 2.88 -13.72 -26.72
C ASN A 161 4.28 -13.41 -27.27
N GLY A 162 5.33 -13.87 -26.59
CA GLY A 162 6.71 -13.60 -27.01
C GLY A 162 6.97 -12.10 -27.21
N ALA A 163 7.35 -11.71 -28.43
CA ALA A 163 7.63 -10.32 -28.80
C ALA A 163 6.40 -9.52 -29.30
N ASP A 164 5.20 -10.11 -29.27
CA ASP A 164 3.97 -9.45 -29.69
C ASP A 164 3.61 -8.28 -28.75
N ASN A 165 3.44 -7.09 -29.32
CA ASN A 165 3.04 -5.87 -28.61
C ASN A 165 1.51 -5.70 -28.53
N THR A 166 0.75 -6.72 -28.96
CA THR A 166 -0.70 -6.72 -28.83
C THR A 166 -1.10 -6.83 -27.36
N TYR A 167 -2.02 -5.97 -26.94
CA TYR A 167 -2.54 -5.94 -25.58
C TYR A 167 -3.57 -7.05 -25.33
N THR A 168 -3.12 -8.30 -25.32
CA THR A 168 -3.91 -9.53 -25.16
C THR A 168 -4.79 -9.52 -23.91
N TYR A 169 -4.39 -8.79 -22.86
CA TYR A 169 -5.19 -8.65 -21.63
C TYR A 169 -6.61 -8.08 -21.89
N LYS A 170 -6.82 -7.32 -22.98
CA LYS A 170 -8.15 -6.84 -23.37
C LYS A 170 -9.10 -7.99 -23.76
N ALA A 171 -8.60 -8.97 -24.51
CA ALA A 171 -9.35 -10.17 -24.86
C ALA A 171 -9.63 -11.04 -23.60
N ILE A 172 -8.67 -11.10 -22.68
CA ILE A 172 -8.84 -11.77 -21.37
C ILE A 172 -9.98 -11.12 -20.58
N ILE A 173 -10.03 -9.78 -20.49
CA ILE A 173 -11.14 -9.08 -19.81
C ILE A 173 -12.49 -9.43 -20.47
N LYS A 174 -12.56 -9.44 -21.80
CA LYS A 174 -13.77 -9.80 -22.55
C LYS A 174 -14.23 -11.23 -22.22
N ALA A 175 -13.31 -12.19 -22.20
CA ALA A 175 -13.59 -13.58 -21.82
C ALA A 175 -14.08 -13.70 -20.36
N LEU A 176 -13.42 -13.02 -19.42
CA LEU A 176 -13.77 -13.07 -17.99
C LEU A 176 -15.11 -12.35 -17.68
N LYS A 177 -15.51 -11.37 -18.50
CA LYS A 177 -16.82 -10.71 -18.44
C LYS A 177 -17.95 -11.53 -19.08
N HIS A 178 -17.65 -12.55 -19.89
CA HIS A 178 -18.69 -13.39 -20.50
C HIS A 178 -19.47 -14.15 -19.43
N GLY A 179 -18.76 -14.74 -18.46
CA GLY A 179 -19.38 -15.41 -17.32
C GLY A 179 -20.24 -16.60 -17.70
N THR A 180 -21.17 -16.96 -16.81
CA THR A 180 -22.21 -17.96 -17.08
C THR A 180 -23.59 -17.32 -16.91
N LYS A 181 -24.63 -17.92 -17.51
CA LYS A 181 -26.02 -17.46 -17.31
C LYS A 181 -26.46 -17.49 -15.85
N GLN A 182 -25.90 -18.40 -15.04
CA GLN A 182 -26.32 -18.63 -13.66
C GLN A 182 -25.51 -17.80 -12.66
N THR A 183 -24.19 -17.73 -12.83
CA THR A 183 -23.27 -17.07 -11.90
C THR A 183 -22.82 -15.68 -12.34
N GLY A 184 -23.16 -15.28 -13.58
CA GLY A 184 -22.72 -14.01 -14.14
C GLY A 184 -21.22 -13.97 -14.44
N PRO A 185 -20.67 -12.77 -14.67
CA PRO A 185 -19.25 -12.56 -14.98
C PRO A 185 -18.34 -12.95 -13.81
N ILE A 186 -17.08 -13.30 -14.13
CA ILE A 186 -16.06 -13.59 -13.11
C ILE A 186 -15.53 -12.29 -12.48
N ILE A 187 -15.36 -11.27 -13.33
CA ILE A 187 -14.84 -9.96 -12.92
C ILE A 187 -15.79 -8.84 -13.32
N GLU A 188 -15.67 -7.74 -12.60
CA GLU A 188 -16.26 -6.45 -12.95
C GLU A 188 -15.16 -5.42 -13.17
N VAL A 189 -15.45 -4.43 -14.02
CA VAL A 189 -14.61 -3.27 -14.28
C VAL A 189 -15.33 -2.06 -13.74
N LEU A 190 -14.65 -1.20 -12.99
CA LEU A 190 -15.27 -0.02 -12.39
C LEU A 190 -15.72 0.94 -13.49
N GLN A 191 -16.97 1.41 -13.40
CA GLN A 191 -17.61 2.28 -14.39
C GLN A 191 -18.08 3.59 -13.76
N LYS A 192 -18.14 4.64 -14.59
CA LYS A 192 -18.82 5.91 -14.32
C LYS A 192 -20.34 5.73 -14.43
N GLU A 193 -21.11 6.70 -13.95
CA GLU A 193 -22.59 6.72 -14.03
C GLU A 193 -23.11 6.56 -15.47
N ASN A 194 -22.36 7.04 -16.46
CA ASN A 194 -22.70 6.90 -17.88
C ASN A 194 -22.29 5.55 -18.51
N GLY A 195 -21.87 4.57 -17.70
CA GLY A 195 -21.47 3.24 -18.15
C GLY A 195 -20.06 3.13 -18.75
N THR A 196 -19.31 4.22 -18.84
CA THR A 196 -17.91 4.19 -19.34
C THR A 196 -16.93 3.76 -18.26
N GLU A 197 -15.84 3.09 -18.62
CA GLU A 197 -14.85 2.62 -17.64
C GLU A 197 -14.13 3.79 -16.94
N LEU A 198 -13.99 3.69 -15.62
CA LEU A 198 -13.35 4.73 -14.80
C LEU A 198 -11.83 4.57 -14.83
N TYR A 199 -11.16 5.28 -15.75
CA TYR A 199 -9.70 5.46 -15.77
C TYR A 199 -9.30 6.74 -16.51
N GLU A 200 -8.06 7.17 -16.31
CA GLU A 200 -7.48 8.31 -17.01
C GLU A 200 -6.01 8.03 -17.34
N ILE A 201 -5.64 8.14 -18.63
CA ILE A 201 -4.28 7.85 -19.10
C ILE A 201 -3.28 8.76 -18.39
N GLY A 202 -2.22 8.17 -17.84
CA GLY A 202 -1.19 8.88 -17.09
C GLY A 202 -1.59 9.28 -15.66
N LYS A 203 -2.85 9.14 -15.27
CA LYS A 203 -3.32 9.48 -13.91
C LYS A 203 -3.82 8.28 -13.11
N SER A 204 -4.68 7.44 -13.68
CA SER A 204 -5.31 6.32 -12.96
C SER A 204 -5.43 5.06 -13.82
N SER A 205 -5.16 3.91 -13.19
CA SER A 205 -5.36 2.60 -13.81
C SER A 205 -6.82 2.17 -13.70
N LYS A 206 -7.29 1.36 -14.67
CA LYS A 206 -8.57 0.67 -14.56
C LYS A 206 -8.60 -0.17 -13.28
N GLN A 207 -9.77 -0.19 -12.65
CA GLN A 207 -10.00 -0.97 -11.44
C GLN A 207 -10.90 -2.16 -11.72
N TYR A 208 -10.55 -3.29 -11.11
CA TYR A 208 -11.21 -4.57 -11.30
C TYR A 208 -11.56 -5.18 -9.96
N ARG A 209 -12.63 -5.96 -9.90
CA ARG A 209 -12.94 -6.81 -8.75
C ARG A 209 -13.47 -8.16 -9.19
N LEU A 210 -13.34 -9.16 -8.31
CA LEU A 210 -14.10 -10.41 -8.43
C LEU A 210 -15.57 -10.15 -8.10
N THR A 211 -16.49 -10.81 -8.80
CA THR A 211 -17.90 -10.79 -8.39
C THR A 211 -18.11 -11.64 -7.14
N GLU A 212 -19.17 -11.36 -6.38
CA GLU A 212 -19.48 -12.06 -5.12
C GLU A 212 -19.55 -13.58 -5.28
N ALA A 213 -20.00 -14.08 -6.44
CA ALA A 213 -20.08 -15.52 -6.72
C ALA A 213 -18.71 -16.23 -6.70
N TYR A 214 -17.65 -15.54 -7.10
CA TYR A 214 -16.28 -16.07 -7.11
C TYR A 214 -15.48 -15.61 -5.90
N LEU A 215 -15.75 -14.40 -5.39
CA LEU A 215 -15.18 -13.91 -4.14
C LEU A 215 -15.60 -14.81 -2.98
N GLY A 216 -16.90 -15.01 -2.76
CA GLY A 216 -17.42 -15.84 -1.66
C GLY A 216 -17.11 -17.35 -1.78
N ALA A 217 -16.60 -17.81 -2.92
CA ALA A 217 -16.19 -19.21 -3.09
C ALA A 217 -14.83 -19.51 -2.43
N GLY A 218 -14.02 -18.48 -2.16
CA GLY A 218 -12.65 -18.64 -1.64
C GLY A 218 -11.61 -18.82 -2.73
N LEU A 219 -10.36 -19.05 -2.31
CA LEU A 219 -9.21 -19.25 -3.19
C LEU A 219 -8.76 -20.71 -3.20
N GLU A 220 -8.18 -21.15 -4.32
CA GLU A 220 -7.48 -22.43 -4.46
C GLU A 220 -6.13 -22.24 -5.15
N GLU A 221 -5.21 -23.15 -4.88
CA GLU A 221 -3.91 -23.20 -5.52
C GLU A 221 -3.99 -23.85 -6.89
N TYR A 222 -3.30 -23.25 -7.86
CA TYR A 222 -3.18 -23.74 -9.22
C TYR A 222 -1.71 -23.76 -9.63
N LEU A 223 -1.24 -24.92 -10.09
CA LEU A 223 0.09 -25.08 -10.66
C LEU A 223 0.01 -24.84 -12.17
N LEU A 224 0.76 -23.84 -12.62
CA LEU A 224 0.91 -23.50 -14.03
C LEU A 224 1.61 -24.64 -14.78
N GLN A 225 1.20 -24.83 -16.03
CA GLN A 225 1.67 -25.91 -16.89
C GLN A 225 2.49 -25.38 -18.07
N ASP A 226 2.13 -24.22 -18.61
CA ASP A 226 2.83 -23.63 -19.75
C ASP A 226 4.18 -23.01 -19.35
N GLU A 227 5.25 -23.47 -20.02
CA GLU A 227 6.63 -23.05 -19.75
C GLU A 227 6.86 -21.57 -20.06
N ALA A 228 6.23 -21.03 -21.11
CA ALA A 228 6.42 -19.63 -21.50
C ALA A 228 5.76 -18.68 -20.49
N ILE A 229 4.56 -19.02 -19.99
CA ILE A 229 3.91 -18.29 -18.90
C ILE A 229 4.77 -18.35 -17.63
N ILE A 230 5.30 -19.53 -17.29
CA ILE A 230 6.19 -19.70 -16.14
C ILE A 230 7.45 -18.83 -16.28
N GLN A 231 8.09 -18.85 -17.45
CA GLN A 231 9.29 -18.06 -17.73
C GLN A 231 9.03 -16.55 -17.59
N GLN A 232 7.91 -16.07 -18.11
CA GLN A 232 7.55 -14.66 -18.02
C GLN A 232 7.28 -14.22 -16.57
N ARG A 233 6.68 -15.11 -15.76
CA ARG A 233 6.50 -14.88 -14.34
C ARG A 233 7.83 -14.88 -13.59
N ASN A 234 8.73 -15.81 -13.91
CA ASN A 234 10.08 -15.86 -13.33
C ASN A 234 10.83 -14.55 -13.58
N LYS A 235 10.77 -14.02 -14.80
CA LYS A 235 11.37 -12.73 -15.13
C LYS A 235 10.87 -11.61 -14.20
N THR A 236 9.55 -11.53 -13.99
CA THR A 236 8.99 -10.51 -13.09
C THR A 236 9.33 -10.75 -11.62
N PHE A 237 9.38 -12.02 -11.21
CA PHE A 237 9.79 -12.40 -9.86
C PHE A 237 11.22 -11.94 -9.57
N TYR A 238 12.17 -12.27 -10.44
CA TYR A 238 13.57 -11.86 -10.27
C TYR A 238 13.75 -10.35 -10.33
N ASN A 239 13.00 -9.64 -11.19
CA ASN A 239 13.01 -8.17 -11.19
C ASN A 239 12.53 -7.60 -9.85
N ALA A 240 11.45 -8.15 -9.28
CA ALA A 240 10.94 -7.71 -7.99
C ALA A 240 11.95 -8.00 -6.86
N LEU A 241 12.62 -9.15 -6.90
CA LEU A 241 13.65 -9.51 -5.94
C LEU A 241 14.88 -8.60 -6.04
N PHE A 242 15.33 -8.30 -7.26
CA PHE A 242 16.41 -7.35 -7.52
C PHE A 242 16.05 -5.94 -7.03
N GLU A 243 14.84 -5.45 -7.32
CA GLU A 243 14.34 -4.17 -6.78
C GLU A 243 14.37 -4.17 -5.23
N ALA A 244 13.97 -5.28 -4.60
CA ALA A 244 13.98 -5.42 -3.14
C ALA A 244 15.39 -5.49 -2.54
N GLN A 245 16.37 -6.11 -3.20
CA GLN A 245 17.74 -6.16 -2.67
C GLN A 245 18.48 -4.83 -2.79
N ASN A 246 18.11 -3.98 -3.75
CA ASN A 246 18.74 -2.67 -3.95
C ASN A 246 18.17 -1.54 -3.07
N ASN A 247 17.18 -1.83 -2.23
CA ASN A 247 16.66 -0.86 -1.26
C ASN A 247 16.95 -1.34 0.17
N ILE A 248 17.42 -0.43 1.02
CA ILE A 248 17.92 -0.73 2.37
C ILE A 248 16.85 -1.41 3.23
N ILE A 249 15.61 -0.87 3.24
CA ILE A 249 14.52 -1.41 4.06
C ILE A 249 14.14 -2.80 3.57
N THR A 250 13.91 -2.95 2.27
CA THR A 250 13.48 -4.24 1.69
C THR A 250 14.57 -5.30 1.77
N SER A 251 15.84 -4.92 1.60
CA SER A 251 17.00 -5.81 1.74
C SER A 251 17.14 -6.30 3.18
N ASN A 252 17.01 -5.40 4.16
CA ASN A 252 16.92 -5.76 5.59
C ASN A 252 15.78 -6.76 5.86
N LEU A 253 14.59 -6.55 5.26
CA LEU A 253 13.47 -7.48 5.41
C LEU A 253 13.80 -8.88 4.88
N VAL A 254 14.45 -8.98 3.71
CA VAL A 254 14.89 -10.27 3.15
C VAL A 254 15.91 -10.96 4.08
N SER A 255 16.79 -10.20 4.72
CA SER A 255 17.76 -10.73 5.69
C SER A 255 17.09 -11.23 6.97
N VAL A 256 16.14 -10.49 7.55
CA VAL A 256 15.47 -10.91 8.79
C VAL A 256 14.56 -12.10 8.57
N TYR A 257 13.95 -12.28 7.39
CA TYR A 257 13.08 -13.42 7.09
C TYR A 257 13.73 -14.79 7.31
N GLN A 258 15.05 -14.89 7.12
CA GLN A 258 15.81 -16.11 7.34
C GLN A 258 15.97 -16.46 8.83
N GLN A 259 15.69 -15.51 9.72
CA GLN A 259 15.86 -15.60 11.17
C GLN A 259 14.51 -15.67 11.90
N ILE A 260 13.40 -15.67 11.15
CA ILE A 260 12.06 -15.60 11.71
C ILE A 260 11.48 -17.00 11.93
N ASP A 261 10.97 -17.23 13.14
CA ASP A 261 10.06 -18.33 13.42
C ASP A 261 8.62 -17.79 13.47
N ILE A 262 7.76 -18.37 12.63
CA ILE A 262 6.33 -18.07 12.62
C ILE A 262 5.55 -19.14 13.41
N PRO A 263 4.47 -18.76 14.11
CA PRO A 263 3.66 -19.71 14.88
C PRO A 263 2.93 -20.70 13.97
N GLN A 264 2.70 -21.92 14.47
CA GLN A 264 1.86 -22.88 13.77
C GLN A 264 0.40 -22.45 13.76
N LEU A 265 -0.36 -22.90 12.76
CA LEU A 265 -1.74 -22.44 12.55
C LEU A 265 -2.65 -22.73 13.76
N ASP A 266 -2.46 -23.87 14.41
CA ASP A 266 -3.19 -24.28 15.61
C ASP A 266 -2.84 -23.41 16.83
N GLU A 267 -1.57 -23.01 16.96
CA GLU A 267 -1.11 -22.06 17.99
C GLU A 267 -1.79 -20.70 17.79
N VAL A 268 -1.85 -20.19 16.56
CA VAL A 268 -2.52 -18.92 16.23
C VAL A 268 -4.01 -18.98 16.58
N VAL A 269 -4.70 -20.07 16.22
CA VAL A 269 -6.12 -20.27 16.55
C VAL A 269 -6.33 -20.33 18.07
N LYS A 270 -5.45 -21.02 18.80
CA LYS A 270 -5.50 -21.14 20.27
C LYS A 270 -5.32 -19.77 20.93
N TYR A 271 -4.33 -18.99 20.48
CA TYR A 271 -4.07 -17.65 21.01
C TYR A 271 -5.22 -16.68 20.69
N GLY A 272 -5.78 -16.74 19.47
CA GLY A 272 -6.98 -15.97 19.11
C GLY A 272 -8.16 -16.26 20.03
N LYS A 273 -8.42 -17.54 20.35
CA LYS A 273 -9.45 -17.92 21.34
C LYS A 273 -9.16 -17.35 22.73
N GLN A 274 -7.92 -17.36 23.18
CA GLN A 274 -7.53 -16.75 24.46
C GLN A 274 -7.82 -15.25 24.49
N LEU A 275 -7.42 -14.52 23.43
CA LEU A 275 -7.66 -13.08 23.32
C LEU A 275 -9.15 -12.72 23.25
N THR A 276 -9.98 -13.53 22.60
CA THR A 276 -11.43 -13.30 22.58
C THR A 276 -12.05 -13.42 23.97
N ARG A 277 -11.54 -14.32 24.82
CA ARG A 277 -12.01 -14.49 26.21
C ARG A 277 -11.61 -13.32 27.11
N SER A 278 -10.51 -12.63 26.80
CA SER A 278 -10.07 -11.43 27.53
C SER A 278 -10.68 -10.13 26.98
N ASN A 279 -11.66 -10.20 26.07
CA ASN A 279 -12.26 -9.03 25.40
C ASN A 279 -11.22 -8.13 24.72
N TYR A 280 -10.18 -8.74 24.14
CA TYR A 280 -9.11 -8.01 23.45
C TYR A 280 -9.65 -7.09 22.36
N ARG A 281 -9.10 -5.87 22.31
CA ARG A 281 -9.33 -4.90 21.24
C ARG A 281 -8.07 -4.74 20.41
N THR A 282 -8.23 -4.82 19.09
CA THR A 282 -7.15 -4.55 18.14
C THR A 282 -6.62 -3.12 18.27
N LYS A 283 -5.43 -2.82 17.73
CA LYS A 283 -4.90 -1.45 17.64
C LYS A 283 -5.85 -0.46 16.93
N LYS A 284 -6.77 -0.96 16.10
CA LYS A 284 -7.82 -0.16 15.43
C LYS A 284 -9.11 -0.03 16.25
N GLY A 285 -9.12 -0.49 17.51
CA GLY A 285 -10.28 -0.42 18.42
C GLY A 285 -11.36 -1.48 18.21
N LYS A 286 -11.27 -2.30 17.14
CA LYS A 286 -12.22 -3.39 16.86
C LYS A 286 -12.11 -4.51 17.90
N ILE A 287 -13.26 -5.06 18.31
CA ILE A 287 -13.33 -6.18 19.27
C ILE A 287 -12.98 -7.48 18.55
N LEU A 288 -11.99 -8.22 19.05
CA LEU A 288 -11.65 -9.52 18.49
C LEU A 288 -12.74 -10.53 18.87
N THR A 289 -13.33 -11.20 17.88
CA THR A 289 -14.51 -12.06 18.05
C THR A 289 -14.31 -13.40 17.33
N MET A 290 -14.78 -14.50 17.92
CA MET A 290 -14.94 -15.78 17.20
C MET A 290 -16.23 -15.76 16.39
N ARG A 291 -16.14 -16.01 15.08
CA ARG A 291 -17.32 -16.09 14.21
C ARG A 291 -18.14 -17.36 14.47
N ASN A 292 -17.51 -18.47 14.82
CA ASN A 292 -18.21 -19.73 15.14
C ASN A 292 -19.23 -20.15 14.07
N LYS A 293 -18.87 -20.00 12.78
CA LYS A 293 -19.70 -20.33 11.60
C LYS A 293 -20.95 -19.47 11.38
N HIS A 294 -21.19 -18.41 12.16
CA HIS A 294 -22.26 -17.47 11.85
C HIS A 294 -21.87 -16.51 10.71
N PRO A 295 -22.81 -16.09 9.85
CA PRO A 295 -22.57 -15.01 8.90
C PRO A 295 -22.36 -13.67 9.63
N ASN A 296 -21.69 -12.71 8.99
CA ASN A 296 -21.32 -11.44 9.63
C ASN A 296 -22.55 -10.63 10.11
N ASP A 297 -23.68 -10.72 9.42
CA ASP A 297 -24.94 -10.05 9.78
C ASP A 297 -25.57 -10.56 11.09
N TYR A 298 -25.12 -11.70 11.62
CA TYR A 298 -25.47 -12.17 12.96
C TYR A 298 -25.10 -11.13 14.05
N TRP A 299 -24.03 -10.35 13.84
CA TRP A 299 -23.65 -9.26 14.75
C TRP A 299 -24.14 -7.92 14.21
N ARG A 300 -25.01 -7.25 14.96
CA ARG A 300 -25.47 -5.89 14.65
C ARG A 300 -24.32 -4.89 14.51
N ASP A 301 -23.22 -5.14 15.21
CA ASP A 301 -22.01 -4.32 15.25
C ASP A 301 -20.82 -4.96 14.50
N ALA A 302 -21.07 -5.79 13.47
CA ALA A 302 -20.02 -6.50 12.73
C ALA A 302 -18.86 -5.60 12.24
N ASN A 303 -19.17 -4.36 11.84
CA ASN A 303 -18.16 -3.38 11.40
C ASN A 303 -17.17 -2.97 12.52
N ASN A 304 -17.57 -3.10 13.78
CA ASN A 304 -16.75 -2.84 14.96
C ASN A 304 -16.03 -4.08 15.49
N ARG A 305 -16.12 -5.21 14.77
CA ARG A 305 -15.49 -6.48 15.13
C ARG A 305 -14.39 -6.86 14.15
N SER A 306 -13.42 -7.61 14.66
CA SER A 306 -12.43 -8.32 13.85
C SER A 306 -12.58 -9.81 14.15
N PHE A 307 -12.82 -10.61 13.12
CA PHE A 307 -13.05 -12.04 13.30
C PHE A 307 -11.72 -12.81 13.30
N VAL A 308 -11.56 -13.73 14.26
CA VAL A 308 -10.36 -14.57 14.36
C VAL A 308 -10.17 -15.40 13.10
N GLU A 309 -11.25 -15.96 12.55
CA GLU A 309 -11.23 -16.79 11.35
C GLU A 309 -10.67 -16.03 10.14
N ASP A 310 -11.10 -14.79 9.90
CA ASP A 310 -10.56 -13.96 8.81
C ASP A 310 -9.08 -13.65 8.98
N ASN A 311 -8.68 -13.34 10.22
CA ASN A 311 -7.30 -13.03 10.57
C ASN A 311 -6.38 -14.26 10.36
N VAL A 312 -6.88 -15.46 10.70
CA VAL A 312 -6.16 -16.73 10.52
C VAL A 312 -6.06 -17.09 9.03
N GLU A 313 -7.12 -16.88 8.25
CA GLU A 313 -7.06 -17.07 6.79
C GLU A 313 -6.09 -16.09 6.12
N LEU A 314 -6.09 -14.82 6.54
CA LEU A 314 -5.12 -13.82 6.08
C LEU A 314 -3.69 -14.22 6.46
N TYR A 315 -3.46 -14.67 7.70
CA TYR A 315 -2.16 -15.16 8.12
C TYR A 315 -1.67 -16.31 7.22
N LYS A 316 -2.52 -17.32 6.99
CA LYS A 316 -2.22 -18.43 6.09
C LYS A 316 -1.92 -17.97 4.67
N PHE A 317 -2.63 -16.96 4.16
CA PHE A 317 -2.37 -16.37 2.84
C PHE A 317 -1.00 -15.67 2.77
N LEU A 318 -0.57 -15.00 3.85
CA LEU A 318 0.66 -14.20 3.89
C LEU A 318 1.93 -15.03 4.15
N THR A 319 1.82 -16.24 4.69
CA THR A 319 2.98 -17.06 5.10
C THR A 319 2.96 -18.50 4.57
N GLY A 320 1.78 -19.06 4.28
CA GLY A 320 1.62 -20.50 4.00
C GLY A 320 2.26 -21.00 2.71
N ARG A 321 2.72 -20.10 1.84
CA ARG A 321 3.42 -20.41 0.58
C ARG A 321 4.80 -19.75 0.51
N GLY A 322 5.30 -19.20 1.61
CA GLY A 322 6.39 -18.22 1.62
C GLY A 322 5.87 -16.79 1.73
N TYR A 323 6.76 -15.88 2.11
CA TYR A 323 6.48 -14.46 2.34
C TYR A 323 6.27 -13.70 1.04
N MET A 324 5.62 -12.54 1.12
CA MET A 324 5.61 -11.60 0.01
C MET A 324 7.01 -11.01 -0.17
N ILE A 325 7.48 -10.90 -1.43
CA ILE A 325 8.62 -10.03 -1.73
C ILE A 325 8.22 -8.62 -1.28
N PRO A 326 9.01 -7.96 -0.40
CA PRO A 326 8.72 -6.60 0.04
C PRO A 326 8.63 -5.65 -1.13
N VAL A 327 7.58 -4.82 -1.18
CA VAL A 327 7.35 -3.88 -2.27
C VAL A 327 7.43 -2.45 -1.77
N ILE A 328 8.27 -1.65 -2.42
CA ILE A 328 8.36 -0.20 -2.18
C ILE A 328 7.08 0.46 -2.72
N GLY A 329 6.40 1.20 -1.86
CA GLY A 329 5.21 1.96 -2.23
C GLY A 329 5.51 3.13 -3.15
N LYS A 330 4.46 3.73 -3.72
CA LYS A 330 4.59 4.90 -4.60
C LYS A 330 4.93 6.17 -3.82
N LEU A 331 5.12 7.27 -4.56
CA LEU A 331 5.11 8.62 -4.01
C LEU A 331 3.89 8.86 -3.09
N SER A 332 2.74 8.26 -3.42
CA SER A 332 1.52 8.42 -2.61
C SER A 332 1.56 7.77 -1.23
N SER A 333 2.51 6.89 -0.98
CA SER A 333 2.76 6.31 0.33
C SER A 333 4.11 6.76 0.90
N GLY A 334 4.71 7.81 0.33
CA GLY A 334 6.04 8.30 0.74
C GLY A 334 7.16 7.29 0.56
N GLY A 335 6.99 6.25 -0.26
CA GLY A 335 7.96 5.16 -0.38
C GLY A 335 7.87 4.08 0.69
N ARG A 336 6.86 4.11 1.58
CA ARG A 336 6.63 3.05 2.59
C ARG A 336 6.65 1.67 1.95
N VAL A 337 7.34 0.74 2.59
CA VAL A 337 7.41 -0.65 2.17
C VAL A 337 6.16 -1.40 2.67
N VAL A 338 5.70 -2.37 1.87
CA VAL A 338 4.64 -3.31 2.26
C VAL A 338 5.11 -4.74 2.03
N ASP A 339 4.95 -5.56 3.05
CA ASP A 339 5.29 -6.98 3.04
C ASP A 339 4.23 -7.86 3.75
N SER A 340 4.58 -9.12 4.04
CA SER A 340 3.72 -10.03 4.80
C SER A 340 3.43 -9.55 6.22
N PHE A 341 4.40 -8.94 6.92
CA PHE A 341 4.28 -8.57 8.33
C PHE A 341 3.55 -7.24 8.55
N ASN A 342 3.64 -6.29 7.60
CA ASN A 342 2.82 -5.09 7.54
C ASN A 342 1.33 -5.42 7.45
N LEU A 343 0.98 -6.43 6.64
CA LEU A 343 -0.40 -6.86 6.40
C LEU A 343 -0.91 -7.85 7.46
N MET A 344 -0.02 -8.47 8.22
CA MET A 344 -0.36 -9.42 9.27
C MET A 344 -1.13 -8.74 10.42
N PRO A 345 -2.21 -9.36 10.95
CA PRO A 345 -2.88 -8.87 12.15
C PRO A 345 -1.89 -8.73 13.32
N SER A 346 -1.89 -7.58 14.00
CA SER A 346 -0.88 -7.26 15.03
C SER A 346 -0.79 -8.28 16.16
N TRP A 347 -1.91 -8.90 16.53
CA TRP A 347 -1.97 -9.92 17.58
C TRP A 347 -1.42 -11.28 17.13
N ILE A 348 -1.38 -11.55 15.82
CA ILE A 348 -0.68 -12.72 15.27
C ILE A 348 0.80 -12.40 15.16
N ARG A 349 1.13 -11.19 14.68
CA ARG A 349 2.52 -10.73 14.56
C ARG A 349 3.25 -10.75 15.90
N SER A 350 2.59 -10.45 17.02
CA SER A 350 3.20 -10.53 18.36
C SER A 350 3.59 -11.95 18.79
N MET A 351 3.21 -12.99 18.06
CA MET A 351 3.63 -14.38 18.29
C MET A 351 4.89 -14.75 17.50
N VAL A 352 5.30 -13.91 16.54
CA VAL A 352 6.49 -14.13 15.72
C VAL A 352 7.74 -13.98 16.59
N LYS A 353 8.78 -14.75 16.26
CA LYS A 353 10.08 -14.68 16.91
C LYS A 353 11.17 -14.33 15.90
N ILE A 354 12.23 -13.68 16.36
CA ILE A 354 13.45 -13.43 15.60
C ILE A 354 14.60 -14.10 16.37
N LYS A 355 15.38 -14.95 15.70
CA LYS A 355 16.46 -15.75 16.31
C LYS A 355 15.96 -16.61 17.49
N GLY A 356 14.71 -17.11 17.44
CA GLY A 356 14.07 -17.86 18.52
C GLY A 356 13.58 -17.03 19.72
N GLU A 357 13.82 -15.71 19.73
CA GLU A 357 13.42 -14.79 20.79
C GLU A 357 12.08 -14.10 20.47
N PRO A 358 11.24 -13.81 21.47
CA PRO A 358 10.07 -12.95 21.29
C PRO A 358 10.46 -11.61 20.67
N ILE A 359 9.63 -11.10 19.77
CA ILE A 359 9.86 -9.77 19.19
C ILE A 359 9.44 -8.65 20.15
N VAL A 360 10.18 -7.56 20.14
CA VAL A 360 9.87 -6.31 20.82
C VAL A 360 9.55 -5.24 19.78
N GLU A 361 8.44 -4.53 19.95
CA GLU A 361 8.05 -3.39 19.12
C GLU A 361 8.71 -2.11 19.65
N CYS A 362 9.52 -1.48 18.79
CA CYS A 362 10.12 -0.16 18.98
C CYS A 362 9.37 0.84 18.09
N ASP A 363 8.55 1.69 18.70
CA ASP A 363 7.64 2.64 18.02
C ASP A 363 7.86 4.06 18.55
N TYR A 364 7.93 5.03 17.65
CA TYR A 364 8.14 6.43 18.02
C TYR A 364 6.92 7.04 18.71
N LYS A 365 7.17 7.85 19.75
CA LYS A 365 6.11 8.58 20.44
C LYS A 365 5.64 9.77 19.62
N ALA A 366 4.39 9.69 19.13
CA ALA A 366 3.71 10.77 18.42
C ALA A 366 4.52 11.30 17.23
N MET A 367 4.95 10.42 16.33
CA MET A 367 5.87 10.76 15.25
C MET A 367 5.31 11.83 14.29
N HIS A 368 4.09 11.67 13.76
CA HIS A 368 3.57 12.58 12.71
C HIS A 368 3.52 14.07 13.10
N PRO A 369 3.05 14.47 14.31
CA PRO A 369 3.17 15.86 14.77
C PRO A 369 4.60 16.41 14.75
N ASN A 370 5.58 15.61 15.17
CA ASN A 370 6.97 16.04 15.26
C ASN A 370 7.65 16.07 13.87
N LEU A 371 7.26 15.18 12.96
CA LEU A 371 7.63 15.29 11.54
C LEU A 371 7.06 16.57 10.90
N ALA A 372 5.81 16.92 11.24
CA ALA A 372 5.20 18.15 10.76
C ALA A 372 5.93 19.39 11.30
N SER A 373 6.31 19.39 12.58
CA SER A 373 7.13 20.45 13.17
C SER A 373 8.44 20.63 12.41
N LYS A 374 9.12 19.53 12.07
CA LYS A 374 10.36 19.61 11.28
C LYS A 374 10.15 20.16 9.87
N LEU A 375 9.10 19.71 9.17
CA LEU A 375 8.88 20.05 7.76
C LEU A 375 8.32 21.45 7.54
N TYR A 376 7.60 22.00 8.51
CA TYR A 376 6.82 23.22 8.35
C TYR A 376 7.22 24.33 9.34
N CYS A 377 8.44 24.32 9.84
CA CYS A 377 8.97 25.36 10.74
C CYS A 377 8.17 25.48 12.06
N GLY A 378 7.84 24.34 12.67
CA GLY A 378 7.32 24.34 14.05
C GLY A 378 8.38 24.74 15.07
N THR A 379 7.95 24.92 16.32
CA THR A 379 8.79 25.44 17.41
C THR A 379 9.95 24.52 17.80
N GLY A 380 9.93 23.27 17.33
CA GLY A 380 10.91 22.24 17.67
C GLY A 380 10.68 21.60 19.05
N ARG A 381 9.63 22.01 19.77
CA ARG A 381 9.21 21.35 21.02
C ARG A 381 8.54 20.02 20.71
N HIS A 382 8.70 19.06 21.61
CA HIS A 382 8.03 17.77 21.48
C HIS A 382 6.52 17.93 21.60
N ILE A 383 5.79 17.43 20.60
CA ILE A 383 4.32 17.37 20.61
C ILE A 383 3.89 15.93 20.91
N SER A 384 3.38 15.70 22.12
CA SER A 384 2.90 14.39 22.56
C SER A 384 1.37 14.28 22.49
N HIS A 385 0.84 13.05 22.44
CA HIS A 385 -0.61 12.83 22.55
C HIS A 385 -1.16 13.29 23.91
N GLN A 386 -0.36 13.21 24.98
CA GLN A 386 -0.79 13.62 26.32
C GLN A 386 -0.92 15.14 26.41
N ILE A 387 0.07 15.90 25.90
CA ILE A 387 0.02 17.38 25.87
C ILE A 387 -1.26 17.88 25.19
N VAL A 388 -1.63 17.25 24.07
CA VAL A 388 -2.83 17.63 23.32
C VAL A 388 -4.11 17.15 23.99
N ALA A 389 -4.09 15.98 24.63
CA ALA A 389 -5.22 15.49 25.42
C ALA A 389 -5.52 16.42 26.61
N ASP A 390 -4.49 16.84 27.33
CA ASP A 390 -4.60 17.75 28.48
C ASP A 390 -5.10 19.13 28.04
N TYR A 391 -4.57 19.66 26.92
CA TYR A 391 -5.02 20.94 26.37
C TYR A 391 -6.50 20.93 25.96
N LEU A 392 -6.97 19.83 25.38
CA LEU A 392 -8.35 19.70 24.88
C LEU A 392 -9.34 19.20 25.94
N ASP A 393 -8.86 18.81 27.14
CA ASP A 393 -9.65 18.12 28.17
C ASP A 393 -10.39 16.88 27.61
N VAL A 394 -9.64 16.01 26.92
CA VAL A 394 -10.17 14.77 26.33
C VAL A 394 -9.30 13.56 26.68
N ASP A 395 -9.87 12.36 26.55
CA ASP A 395 -9.09 11.13 26.66
C ASP A 395 -7.99 11.02 25.59
N ILE A 396 -6.82 10.50 25.98
CA ILE A 396 -5.65 10.35 25.10
C ILE A 396 -5.95 9.60 23.79
N SER A 397 -6.90 8.64 23.81
CA SER A 397 -7.31 7.91 22.61
C SER A 397 -8.05 8.81 21.60
N VAL A 398 -8.76 9.83 22.07
CA VAL A 398 -9.41 10.85 21.23
C VAL A 398 -8.34 11.73 20.59
N ALA A 399 -7.39 12.24 21.38
CA ALA A 399 -6.28 13.05 20.88
C ALA A 399 -5.45 12.30 19.83
N LYS A 400 -5.11 11.03 20.10
CA LYS A 400 -4.39 10.16 19.15
C LYS A 400 -5.13 9.99 17.82
N ARG A 401 -6.44 9.72 17.87
CA ARG A 401 -7.27 9.56 16.67
C ARG A 401 -7.36 10.86 15.86
N GLU A 402 -7.56 11.98 16.53
CA GLU A 402 -7.66 13.28 15.85
C GLU A 402 -6.32 13.66 15.21
N HIS A 403 -5.19 13.53 15.92
CA HIS A 403 -3.84 13.75 15.36
C HIS A 403 -3.56 12.89 14.14
N LEU A 404 -3.83 11.57 14.20
CA LEU A 404 -3.60 10.67 13.08
C LEU A 404 -4.35 11.09 11.81
N SER A 405 -5.54 11.68 11.98
CA SER A 405 -6.36 12.14 10.85
C SER A 405 -6.04 13.57 10.41
N PHE A 406 -5.54 14.44 11.29
CA PHE A 406 -5.42 15.88 11.10
C PHE A 406 -4.65 16.25 9.84
N PHE A 407 -3.44 15.73 9.68
CA PHE A 407 -2.58 16.03 8.53
C PHE A 407 -3.12 15.48 7.21
N ASN A 408 -4.07 14.54 7.25
CA ASN A 408 -4.75 13.97 6.09
C ASN A 408 -6.11 14.62 5.81
N LYS A 409 -6.56 15.60 6.60
CA LYS A 409 -7.79 16.36 6.32
C LYS A 409 -7.52 17.47 5.28
N PRO A 410 -8.47 17.76 4.37
CA PRO A 410 -8.41 18.93 3.51
C PRO A 410 -8.44 20.24 4.30
N TYR A 411 -7.79 21.28 3.79
CA TYR A 411 -7.94 22.63 4.33
C TYR A 411 -9.05 23.37 3.58
N TYR A 412 -10.11 23.71 4.30
CA TYR A 412 -11.12 24.66 3.84
C TYR A 412 -11.17 25.82 4.85
N PRO A 413 -10.97 27.08 4.42
CA PRO A 413 -10.78 28.22 5.31
C PRO A 413 -12.07 28.62 6.06
N THR A 414 -13.23 28.09 5.68
CA THR A 414 -14.51 28.42 6.32
C THR A 414 -15.07 27.25 7.12
N LYS A 415 -15.65 27.51 8.30
CA LYS A 415 -16.40 26.49 9.07
C LYS A 415 -17.82 26.28 8.50
N LYS A 416 -17.99 26.26 7.17
CA LYS A 416 -19.32 26.10 6.56
C LYS A 416 -19.79 24.64 6.70
N LEU A 417 -21.09 24.47 7.02
CA LEU A 417 -21.72 23.20 7.42
C LEU A 417 -21.58 22.06 6.40
N TYR A 418 -21.33 22.39 5.12
CA TYR A 418 -21.21 21.44 4.01
C TYR A 418 -19.79 20.93 3.78
N GLU A 419 -18.79 21.46 4.48
CA GLU A 419 -17.37 21.07 4.37
C GLU A 419 -16.99 20.07 5.47
N LYS A 420 -17.81 19.03 5.66
CA LYS A 420 -17.51 17.96 6.63
C LYS A 420 -16.14 17.36 6.31
N GLY A 421 -15.22 17.43 7.27
CA GLY A 421 -13.89 16.85 7.16
C GLY A 421 -12.76 17.83 6.95
N SER A 422 -13.00 19.16 7.02
CA SER A 422 -11.92 20.15 7.03
C SER A 422 -10.99 19.99 8.23
N MET A 423 -9.70 20.28 8.04
CA MET A 423 -8.69 20.38 9.10
C MET A 423 -9.09 21.44 10.14
N VAL A 424 -9.74 22.54 9.72
CA VAL A 424 -10.23 23.64 10.57
C VAL A 424 -11.35 23.21 11.53
N GLN A 425 -11.99 22.06 11.27
CA GLN A 425 -13.02 21.49 12.13
C GLN A 425 -12.46 20.46 13.12
N SER A 426 -11.19 20.08 13.01
CA SER A 426 -10.56 19.16 13.95
C SER A 426 -10.43 19.81 15.33
N SER A 427 -10.67 19.05 16.40
CA SER A 427 -10.47 19.58 17.77
C SER A 427 -9.02 20.02 18.01
N VAL A 428 -8.05 19.33 17.42
CA VAL A 428 -6.62 19.64 17.53
C VAL A 428 -6.18 20.88 16.74
N TYR A 429 -7.07 21.49 15.93
CA TYR A 429 -6.72 22.68 15.14
C TYR A 429 -6.38 23.88 16.02
N GLU A 430 -7.19 24.16 17.06
CA GLU A 430 -6.92 25.30 17.95
C GLU A 430 -5.62 25.08 18.75
N PHE A 431 -5.31 23.84 19.14
CA PHE A 431 -4.01 23.52 19.75
C PHE A 431 -2.84 23.98 18.87
N TYR A 432 -2.83 23.57 17.59
CA TYR A 432 -1.76 23.98 16.67
C TYR A 432 -1.77 25.47 16.36
N LYS A 433 -2.93 26.09 16.32
CA LYS A 433 -3.04 27.53 16.06
C LYS A 433 -2.44 28.37 17.18
N GLU A 434 -2.60 27.94 18.43
CA GLU A 434 -2.07 28.66 19.60
C GLU A 434 -0.62 28.30 19.90
N ASN A 435 -0.24 27.03 19.73
CA ASN A 435 1.07 26.53 20.16
C ASN A 435 2.09 26.39 19.02
N GLU A 436 1.62 26.24 17.77
CA GLU A 436 2.44 26.02 16.58
C GLU A 436 1.97 26.88 15.38
N PRO A 437 1.77 28.21 15.54
CA PRO A 437 1.09 29.05 14.55
C PRO A 437 1.80 29.10 13.20
N GLU A 438 3.14 29.14 13.20
CA GLU A 438 3.93 29.14 11.97
C GLU A 438 3.80 27.81 11.23
N MET A 439 3.94 26.69 11.94
CA MET A 439 3.72 25.35 11.39
C MET A 439 2.34 25.21 10.76
N LEU A 440 1.30 25.65 11.48
CA LEU A 440 -0.06 25.57 10.98
C LEU A 440 -0.23 26.40 9.71
N SER A 441 0.25 27.65 9.69
CA SER A 441 0.20 28.53 8.53
C SER A 441 0.87 27.90 7.30
N GLN A 442 2.06 27.33 7.46
CA GLN A 442 2.79 26.66 6.38
C GLN A 442 2.07 25.41 5.87
N ILE A 443 1.43 24.63 6.77
CA ILE A 443 0.60 23.49 6.37
C ILE A 443 -0.62 23.97 5.57
N GLU A 444 -1.30 25.03 6.00
CA GLU A 444 -2.46 25.59 5.31
C GLU A 444 -2.11 26.08 3.90
N LEU A 445 -1.00 26.80 3.77
CA LEU A 445 -0.45 27.24 2.48
C LEU A 445 -0.16 26.04 1.57
N HIS A 446 0.58 25.06 2.07
CA HIS A 446 0.92 23.87 1.28
C HIS A 446 -0.32 23.07 0.85
N LYS A 447 -1.33 22.93 1.74
CA LYS A 447 -2.60 22.26 1.40
C LYS A 447 -3.38 23.02 0.33
N ARG A 448 -3.31 24.35 0.31
CA ARG A 448 -3.96 25.21 -0.70
C ARG A 448 -3.29 25.04 -2.06
N ASP A 449 -1.96 25.03 -2.09
CA ASP A 449 -1.19 25.06 -3.33
C ASP A 449 -1.05 23.68 -3.97
N SER A 450 -0.83 22.64 -3.14
CA SER A 450 -0.49 21.28 -3.59
C SER A 450 -1.55 20.23 -3.27
N GLY A 451 -2.61 20.62 -2.56
CA GLY A 451 -3.65 19.70 -2.08
C GLY A 451 -3.24 18.92 -0.84
N TYR A 452 -4.24 18.47 -0.07
CA TYR A 452 -4.02 17.88 1.25
C TYR A 452 -3.28 16.54 1.26
N VAL A 453 -3.42 15.79 0.17
CA VAL A 453 -2.78 14.50 -0.03
C VAL A 453 -1.24 14.67 -0.14
N ALA A 454 -0.78 15.77 -0.75
CA ALA A 454 0.65 16.08 -0.84
C ALA A 454 1.29 16.34 0.55
N THR A 455 0.55 16.94 1.48
CA THR A 455 1.01 17.13 2.87
C THR A 455 1.31 15.79 3.55
N ALA A 456 0.39 14.82 3.43
CA ALA A 456 0.57 13.49 4.00
C ALA A 456 1.76 12.74 3.35
N HIS A 457 1.92 12.87 2.02
CA HIS A 457 3.04 12.24 1.32
C HIS A 457 4.40 12.76 1.81
N ARG A 458 4.53 14.06 2.10
CA ARG A 458 5.79 14.62 2.64
C ARG A 458 6.12 14.06 4.03
N LEU A 459 5.11 13.88 4.89
CA LEU A 459 5.30 13.26 6.20
C LEU A 459 5.77 11.81 6.05
N PHE A 460 5.12 11.02 5.20
CA PHE A 460 5.52 9.63 4.94
C PHE A 460 6.91 9.52 4.32
N ALA A 461 7.30 10.46 3.45
CA ALA A 461 8.64 10.48 2.87
C ALA A 461 9.73 10.71 3.92
N LEU A 462 9.54 11.69 4.81
CA LEU A 462 10.49 11.95 5.89
C LEU A 462 10.54 10.79 6.90
N GLU A 463 9.39 10.17 7.19
CA GLU A 463 9.35 8.93 7.98
C GLU A 463 10.21 7.83 7.35
N VAL A 464 10.02 7.56 6.06
CA VAL A 464 10.77 6.49 5.38
C VAL A 464 12.25 6.80 5.32
N GLU A 465 12.62 8.07 5.14
CA GLU A 465 14.02 8.52 5.18
C GLU A 465 14.66 8.25 6.55
N LEU A 466 13.99 8.66 7.63
CA LEU A 466 14.42 8.43 9.00
C LEU A 466 14.56 6.93 9.30
N MET A 467 13.54 6.12 8.97
CA MET A 467 13.57 4.67 9.18
C MET A 467 14.64 3.97 8.32
N THR A 468 14.93 4.50 7.14
CA THR A 468 16.01 3.98 6.27
C THR A 468 17.37 4.17 6.94
N GLU A 469 17.63 5.33 7.52
CA GLU A 469 18.91 5.60 8.21
C GLU A 469 19.05 4.76 9.48
N VAL A 470 17.99 4.60 10.27
CA VAL A 470 17.97 3.68 11.43
C VAL A 470 18.34 2.25 10.99
N ILE A 471 17.65 1.73 9.98
CA ILE A 471 17.89 0.35 9.50
C ILE A 471 19.29 0.21 8.93
N LYS A 472 19.81 1.22 8.25
CA LYS A 472 21.18 1.22 7.73
C LYS A 472 22.20 1.04 8.86
N GLN A 473 22.10 1.83 9.92
CA GLN A 473 23.01 1.73 11.08
C GLN A 473 22.85 0.40 11.82
N LEU A 474 21.63 -0.13 11.93
CA LEU A 474 21.40 -1.45 12.53
C LEU A 474 22.02 -2.59 11.71
N ASN A 475 21.90 -2.52 10.38
CA ASN A 475 22.49 -3.51 9.48
C ASN A 475 24.03 -3.53 9.59
N GLU A 476 24.68 -2.37 9.81
CA GLU A 476 26.13 -2.29 10.04
C GLU A 476 26.55 -3.04 11.32
N LEU A 477 25.65 -3.17 12.30
CA LEU A 477 25.84 -3.97 13.50
C LEU A 477 25.39 -5.44 13.36
N GLY A 478 24.94 -5.85 12.17
CA GLY A 478 24.36 -7.19 11.93
C GLY A 478 22.99 -7.40 12.59
N ILE A 479 22.31 -6.31 12.98
CA ILE A 479 20.96 -6.34 13.55
C ILE A 479 19.96 -6.12 12.42
N TYR A 480 19.15 -7.14 12.12
CA TYR A 480 18.10 -7.07 11.12
C TYR A 480 16.73 -7.07 11.78
N VAL A 481 15.84 -6.21 11.31
CA VAL A 481 14.58 -5.89 11.98
C VAL A 481 13.39 -6.03 11.04
N LEU A 482 12.22 -6.34 11.58
CA LEU A 482 10.96 -6.25 10.86
C LEU A 482 10.50 -4.79 10.81
N TYR A 483 10.33 -4.25 9.61
CA TYR A 483 9.83 -2.89 9.36
C TYR A 483 8.31 -2.85 9.28
N VAL A 484 7.66 -2.13 10.20
CA VAL A 484 6.20 -1.95 10.23
C VAL A 484 5.85 -0.46 10.28
N TYR A 485 5.98 0.21 9.13
CA TYR A 485 5.71 1.65 8.96
C TYR A 485 6.56 2.52 9.90
N ASP A 486 5.94 3.04 10.97
CA ASP A 486 6.54 3.89 11.98
C ASP A 486 7.20 3.11 13.14
N ALA A 487 7.18 1.78 13.07
CA ALA A 487 7.75 0.90 14.08
C ALA A 487 8.75 -0.12 13.51
N LEU A 488 9.74 -0.50 14.32
CA LEU A 488 10.64 -1.63 14.10
C LEU A 488 10.35 -2.74 15.11
N TYR A 489 10.37 -3.99 14.66
CA TYR A 489 10.30 -5.15 15.54
C TYR A 489 11.63 -5.89 15.50
N CYS A 490 12.22 -6.12 16.67
CA CYS A 490 13.54 -6.71 16.84
C CYS A 490 13.49 -7.87 17.84
N ALA A 491 14.56 -8.67 17.89
CA ALA A 491 14.73 -9.63 18.97
C ALA A 491 14.85 -8.89 20.32
N GLU A 492 14.39 -9.53 21.41
CA GLU A 492 14.41 -8.92 22.74
C GLU A 492 15.83 -8.49 23.16
N SER A 493 16.83 -9.31 22.85
CA SER A 493 18.26 -9.01 23.07
C SER A 493 18.77 -7.76 22.35
N ASP A 494 18.21 -7.43 21.18
CA ASP A 494 18.63 -6.28 20.36
C ASP A 494 17.88 -4.98 20.72
N SER A 495 16.85 -5.06 21.58
CA SER A 495 15.88 -3.98 21.80
C SER A 495 16.46 -2.67 22.30
N GLN A 496 17.44 -2.70 23.21
CA GLN A 496 18.05 -1.48 23.75
C GLN A 496 18.89 -0.76 22.68
N THR A 497 19.67 -1.50 21.90
CA THR A 497 20.47 -0.97 20.80
C THR A 497 19.57 -0.34 19.73
N VAL A 498 18.48 -1.02 19.38
CA VAL A 498 17.49 -0.51 18.41
C VAL A 498 16.87 0.80 18.87
N LYS A 499 16.44 0.89 20.13
CA LYS A 499 15.89 2.13 20.71
C LYS A 499 16.91 3.26 20.71
N GLN A 500 18.15 2.98 21.09
CA GLN A 500 19.22 3.97 21.12
C GLN A 500 19.45 4.56 19.73
N ILE A 501 19.66 3.72 18.71
CA ILE A 501 19.88 4.17 17.32
C ILE A 501 18.65 4.91 16.80
N MET A 502 17.44 4.44 17.09
CA MET A 502 16.22 5.16 16.74
C MET A 502 16.19 6.57 17.33
N ASN A 503 16.57 6.73 18.60
CA ASN A 503 16.60 8.04 19.27
C ASN A 503 17.70 8.94 18.70
N ASP A 504 18.90 8.41 18.49
CA ASP A 504 20.04 9.16 17.94
C ASP A 504 19.76 9.67 16.53
N VAL A 505 19.15 8.84 15.68
CA VAL A 505 18.75 9.26 14.32
C VAL A 505 17.63 10.31 14.37
N ALA A 506 16.63 10.15 15.24
CA ALA A 506 15.57 11.15 15.38
C ALA A 506 16.13 12.52 15.80
N GLU A 507 17.07 12.53 16.76
CA GLU A 507 17.78 13.74 17.18
C GLU A 507 18.61 14.35 16.04
N TYR A 508 19.38 13.53 15.31
CA TYR A 508 20.17 13.98 14.16
C TYR A 508 19.32 14.65 13.07
N TYR A 509 18.14 14.10 12.79
CA TYR A 509 17.20 14.69 11.83
C TYR A 509 16.45 15.91 12.39
N GLY A 510 16.60 16.20 13.69
CA GLY A 510 15.89 17.26 14.38
C GLY A 510 14.38 16.98 14.48
N VAL A 511 13.99 15.71 14.57
CA VAL A 511 12.61 15.28 14.81
C VAL A 511 12.49 14.98 16.30
N ASN A 512 11.81 15.86 17.03
CA ASN A 512 11.72 15.76 18.49
C ASN A 512 10.74 14.64 18.91
N THR A 513 11.19 13.39 18.86
CA THR A 513 10.46 12.18 19.25
C THR A 513 11.44 11.14 19.77
N TRP A 514 10.96 10.14 20.51
CA TRP A 514 11.79 9.07 21.04
C TRP A 514 11.01 7.76 21.13
N VAL A 515 11.75 6.67 21.31
CA VAL A 515 11.29 5.34 21.65
C VAL A 515 11.64 5.07 23.11
N GLU A 516 10.68 4.54 23.87
CA GLU A 516 10.83 4.10 25.28
C GLU A 516 11.33 2.67 25.37
#